data_AF-A0A1I8G921-F1
#
_entry.id   AF-A0A1I8G921-F1
#
_cell.length_a   1.000
_cell.length_b   1.000
_cell.length_c   1.000
_cell.angle_alpha   90.00
_cell.angle_beta   90.00
_cell.angle_gamma   90.00
#
_symmetry.space_group_name_H-M   'P 1'
#
loop_
_entity.id
_entity.type
_entity.pdbx_description
1 polymer ?
#
loop_
_entity_poly.entity_id
_entity_poly.type
_entity_poly.pdbx_seq_one_letter_code
_entity_poly.pdbx_strand_id
1 'polypeptide(L)'
;EGGATSGRFFSPGYPQNYPPGILCAYRFVARPGERVRLDFHRVSLGGRPNASRCLDGRLDDKDIMVVTGGEQRDAPLLARFTSYCDARAKEQVVSPAGYLLLRFEANSDDVTGQGFAGRFGFVAMHRLQPTAPIGYGLGAPRSGPGTDKDLFNYTMHFDSRRQRQGVIASLHFPNAYPKLCRITYQFTGQPGETVRVSFESFQLDEGPTG
;
A
#
# COMPACT_ATOMS: atom_id res chain seq x y z
N GLU A 1 19.24 -22.66 2.08
CA GLU A 1 17.88 -23.19 1.89
C GLU A 1 17.11 -22.32 0.92
N GLY A 2 16.54 -22.91 -0.14
CA GLY A 2 15.87 -22.19 -1.23
C GLY A 2 14.40 -21.94 -0.92
N GLY A 3 14.09 -20.88 -0.17
CA GLY A 3 12.71 -20.43 0.02
C GLY A 3 12.04 -20.10 -1.32
N ALA A 4 10.73 -20.37 -1.44
CA ALA A 4 9.95 -20.13 -2.64
C ALA A 4 9.98 -18.64 -3.05
N THR A 5 10.20 -18.36 -4.33
CA THR A 5 10.28 -16.99 -4.88
C THR A 5 8.91 -16.35 -5.11
N SER A 6 7.84 -17.15 -5.06
CA SER A 6 6.45 -16.72 -5.13
C SER A 6 5.53 -17.76 -4.49
N GLY A 7 4.28 -17.38 -4.23
CA GLY A 7 3.28 -18.27 -3.66
C GLY A 7 1.89 -17.66 -3.62
N ARG A 8 0.98 -18.32 -2.92
CA ARG A 8 -0.39 -17.84 -2.71
C ARG A 8 -0.64 -17.62 -1.22
N PHE A 9 -1.51 -16.66 -0.91
CA PHE A 9 -1.95 -16.39 0.45
C PHE A 9 -3.46 -16.21 0.48
N PHE A 10 -4.07 -16.58 1.60
CA PHE A 10 -5.52 -16.64 1.75
C PHE A 10 -5.91 -16.33 3.18
N SER A 11 -7.12 -15.81 3.40
CA SER A 11 -7.74 -15.82 4.72
C SER A 11 -8.03 -17.25 5.19
N PRO A 12 -8.08 -17.51 6.51
CA PRO A 12 -8.47 -18.83 7.02
C PRO A 12 -9.85 -19.22 6.48
N GLY A 13 -9.99 -20.47 6.02
CA GLY A 13 -11.26 -21.00 5.49
C GLY A 13 -11.56 -20.68 4.02
N TYR A 14 -10.79 -19.82 3.36
CA TYR A 14 -11.03 -19.45 1.95
C TYR A 14 -11.12 -20.70 1.03
N PRO A 15 -12.11 -20.81 0.11
CA PRO A 15 -13.05 -19.76 -0.32
C PRO A 15 -14.33 -19.63 0.53
N GLN A 16 -14.45 -20.39 1.62
CA GLN A 16 -15.52 -20.19 2.59
C GLN A 16 -15.27 -18.95 3.44
N ASN A 17 -16.32 -18.54 4.15
CA ASN A 17 -16.22 -17.43 5.07
C ASN A 17 -15.16 -17.68 6.15
N TYR A 18 -14.38 -16.65 6.47
CA TYR A 18 -13.43 -16.74 7.57
C TYR A 18 -14.13 -16.78 8.93
N PRO A 19 -13.55 -17.40 9.96
CA PRO A 19 -14.11 -17.38 11.32
C PRO A 19 -14.17 -15.97 11.92
N PRO A 20 -15.19 -15.62 12.72
CA PRO A 20 -15.22 -14.36 13.47
C PRO A 20 -14.18 -14.37 14.62
N GLY A 21 -13.79 -13.19 15.09
CA GLY A 21 -12.91 -13.00 16.24
C GLY A 21 -11.44 -13.36 16.02
N ILE A 22 -10.99 -13.44 14.77
CA ILE A 22 -9.60 -13.82 14.44
C ILE A 22 -8.70 -12.62 14.19
N LEU A 23 -7.43 -12.79 14.56
CA LEU A 23 -6.34 -11.89 14.19
C LEU A 23 -5.26 -12.70 13.48
N CYS A 24 -5.03 -12.41 12.21
CA CYS A 24 -4.00 -13.04 11.40
C CYS A 24 -2.89 -12.04 11.03
N ALA A 25 -1.65 -12.52 11.04
CA ALA A 25 -0.50 -11.75 10.61
C ALA A 25 0.32 -12.57 9.61
N TYR A 26 0.48 -12.06 8.38
CA TYR A 26 1.29 -12.67 7.33
C TYR A 26 2.53 -11.81 7.13
N ARG A 27 3.70 -12.39 7.41
CA ARG A 27 4.99 -11.73 7.28
C ARG A 27 5.66 -12.20 6.01
N PHE A 28 5.99 -11.26 5.13
CA PHE A 28 6.72 -11.53 3.91
C PHE A 28 8.10 -10.88 4.00
N VAL A 29 9.14 -11.70 3.93
CA VAL A 29 10.54 -11.28 4.09
C VAL A 29 11.30 -11.67 2.83
N ALA A 30 11.72 -10.67 2.05
CA ALA A 30 12.49 -10.84 0.83
C ALA A 30 14.00 -10.94 1.13
N ARG A 31 14.77 -11.43 0.17
CA ARG A 31 16.24 -11.42 0.27
C ARG A 31 16.78 -10.02 0.03
N PRO A 32 18.04 -9.74 0.42
CA PRO A 32 18.70 -8.48 0.04
C PRO A 32 18.62 -8.25 -1.47
N GLY A 33 18.22 -7.03 -1.88
CA GLY A 33 18.04 -6.69 -3.30
C GLY A 33 16.68 -7.08 -3.90
N GLU A 34 15.74 -7.57 -3.09
CA GLU A 34 14.36 -7.87 -3.50
C GLU A 34 13.33 -7.02 -2.73
N ARG A 35 12.18 -6.81 -3.38
CA ARG A 35 10.93 -6.29 -2.82
C ARG A 35 9.93 -7.44 -2.73
N VAL A 36 8.99 -7.35 -1.80
CA VAL A 36 7.79 -8.16 -1.77
C VAL A 36 6.72 -7.48 -2.62
N ARG A 37 6.09 -8.25 -3.50
CA ARG A 37 4.89 -7.87 -4.25
C ARG A 37 3.74 -8.76 -3.79
N LEU A 38 2.60 -8.15 -3.47
CA LEU A 38 1.32 -8.82 -3.24
C LEU A 38 0.37 -8.43 -4.37
N ASP A 39 -0.24 -9.42 -5.02
CA ASP A 39 -1.33 -9.25 -5.96
C ASP A 39 -2.60 -9.83 -5.34
N PHE A 40 -3.56 -8.98 -4.99
CA PHE A 40 -4.87 -9.37 -4.46
C PHE A 40 -5.81 -9.72 -5.62
N HIS A 41 -6.31 -10.96 -5.65
CA HIS A 41 -7.27 -11.41 -6.67
C HIS A 41 -8.71 -11.24 -6.22
N ARG A 42 -8.95 -11.40 -4.92
CA ARG A 42 -10.28 -11.27 -4.32
C ARG A 42 -10.13 -10.76 -2.90
N VAL A 43 -10.96 -9.80 -2.54
CA VAL A 43 -11.13 -9.33 -1.16
C VAL A 43 -12.63 -9.16 -0.96
N SER A 44 -13.17 -9.76 0.08
CA SER A 44 -14.57 -9.69 0.47
C SER A 44 -14.61 -9.79 1.99
N LEU A 45 -14.59 -8.62 2.64
CA LEU A 45 -14.66 -8.54 4.10
C LEU A 45 -16.12 -8.33 4.52
N GLY A 46 -16.42 -8.77 5.74
CA GLY A 46 -17.73 -8.74 6.36
C GLY A 46 -18.04 -7.33 6.84
N GLY A 47 -19.25 -6.87 6.51
CA GLY A 47 -19.77 -5.56 6.86
C GLY A 47 -21.28 -5.57 6.83
N ARG A 48 -21.91 -4.66 7.57
CA ARG A 48 -23.38 -4.57 7.57
C ARG A 48 -23.88 -4.08 6.19
N PRO A 49 -25.08 -4.44 5.75
CA PRO A 49 -25.71 -3.67 4.68
C PRO A 49 -26.14 -2.33 5.31
N ASN A 50 -25.67 -1.19 4.78
CA ASN A 50 -26.07 0.20 5.09
C ASN A 50 -25.13 1.10 5.91
N ALA A 51 -23.91 0.70 6.32
CA ALA A 51 -22.95 1.70 6.79
C ALA A 51 -22.35 2.45 5.60
N SER A 52 -22.89 3.62 5.34
CA SER A 52 -22.34 4.52 4.36
C SER A 52 -21.20 5.29 5.03
N ARG A 53 -19.94 4.96 4.71
CA ARG A 53 -18.90 5.90 4.24
C ARG A 53 -17.46 5.41 4.50
N CYS A 54 -16.77 5.07 3.41
CA CYS A 54 -15.29 5.03 3.33
C CYS A 54 -14.57 6.36 3.60
N LEU A 55 -15.30 7.44 3.91
CA LEU A 55 -14.83 8.83 3.79
C LEU A 55 -15.05 9.67 5.05
N ASP A 56 -15.69 9.17 6.11
CA ASP A 56 -15.96 9.97 7.32
C ASP A 56 -15.14 9.56 8.55
N GLY A 57 -14.25 8.57 8.40
CA GLY A 57 -13.44 8.08 9.51
C GLY A 57 -14.22 7.38 10.62
N ARG A 58 -15.54 7.14 10.46
CA ARG A 58 -16.27 6.21 11.32
C ARG A 58 -15.91 4.79 10.90
N LEU A 59 -15.17 4.17 11.79
CA LEU A 59 -14.75 2.76 11.76
C LEU A 59 -15.85 1.91 12.39
N ASP A 60 -17.06 1.92 11.85
CA ASP A 60 -18.06 0.90 12.22
C ASP A 60 -17.84 -0.43 11.47
N ASP A 61 -16.88 -0.44 10.54
CA ASP A 61 -16.24 -1.64 10.00
C ASP A 61 -15.45 -2.36 11.08
N LYS A 62 -15.98 -3.52 11.48
CA LYS A 62 -15.32 -4.40 12.45
C LYS A 62 -14.26 -5.29 11.80
N ASP A 63 -14.34 -5.55 10.49
CA ASP A 63 -13.36 -6.39 9.77
C ASP A 63 -12.43 -5.53 8.90
N ILE A 64 -11.13 -5.59 9.20
CA ILE A 64 -10.13 -4.72 8.58
C ILE A 64 -8.91 -5.54 8.17
N MET A 65 -8.42 -5.29 6.95
CA MET A 65 -7.12 -5.78 6.50
C MET A 65 -6.21 -4.60 6.17
N VAL A 66 -5.01 -4.59 6.73
CA VAL A 66 -3.99 -3.56 6.49
C VAL A 66 -2.69 -4.20 6.00
N VAL A 67 -2.00 -3.50 5.10
CA VAL A 67 -0.67 -3.86 4.62
C VAL A 67 0.30 -2.74 4.97
N THR A 68 1.35 -3.03 5.72
CA THR A 68 2.40 -2.07 6.09
C THR A 68 3.76 -2.45 5.50
N GLY A 69 4.58 -1.44 5.20
CA GLY A 69 5.92 -1.59 4.64
C GLY A 69 7.03 -1.94 5.64
N GLY A 70 6.68 -2.36 6.87
CA GLY A 70 7.60 -2.57 7.98
C GLY A 70 6.89 -3.16 9.22
N GLU A 71 7.67 -3.68 10.17
CA GLU A 71 7.18 -4.14 11.49
C GLU A 71 7.08 -3.02 12.54
N GLN A 72 7.75 -1.89 12.29
CA GLN A 72 7.80 -0.78 13.23
C GLN A 72 6.45 -0.07 13.34
N ARG A 73 6.21 0.59 14.47
CA ARG A 73 4.95 1.29 14.74
C ARG A 73 4.69 2.44 13.75
N ASP A 74 5.74 3.05 13.24
CA ASP A 74 5.74 4.12 12.24
C ASP A 74 5.87 3.59 10.80
N ALA A 75 5.78 2.27 10.60
CA ALA A 75 5.84 1.69 9.27
C ALA A 75 4.75 2.26 8.36
N PRO A 76 5.06 2.58 7.10
CA PRO A 76 4.10 3.19 6.20
C PRO A 76 2.94 2.24 5.91
N LEU A 77 1.71 2.73 6.05
CA LEU A 77 0.50 2.03 5.63
C LEU A 77 0.40 2.07 4.10
N LEU A 78 0.45 0.93 3.43
CA LEU A 78 0.47 0.82 1.97
C LEU A 78 -0.90 0.50 1.37
N ALA A 79 -1.71 -0.26 2.11
CA ALA A 79 -3.08 -0.57 1.75
C ALA A 79 -3.94 -0.77 3.01
N ARG A 80 -5.22 -0.44 2.90
CA ARG A 80 -6.26 -0.72 3.88
C ARG A 80 -7.51 -1.17 3.14
N PHE A 81 -8.05 -2.31 3.53
CA PHE A 81 -9.26 -2.90 2.98
C PHE A 81 -10.28 -3.02 4.10
N THR A 82 -11.53 -2.69 3.78
CA THR A 82 -12.71 -2.84 4.64
C THR A 82 -13.90 -3.23 3.75
N SER A 83 -15.01 -3.69 4.33
CA SER A 83 -16.19 -4.19 3.61
C SER A 83 -16.85 -3.23 2.63
N TYR A 84 -16.66 -1.92 2.77
CA TYR A 84 -17.27 -0.92 1.89
C TYR A 84 -16.29 -0.29 0.91
N CYS A 85 -14.97 -0.48 1.11
CA CYS A 85 -13.93 0.22 0.38
C CYS A 85 -13.24 -0.65 -0.67
N ASP A 86 -14.00 -1.54 -1.29
CA ASP A 86 -13.53 -2.41 -2.39
C ASP A 86 -13.15 -1.61 -3.65
N ALA A 87 -13.74 -0.42 -3.84
CA ALA A 87 -13.63 0.35 -5.09
C ALA A 87 -12.24 0.97 -5.38
N ARG A 88 -11.27 0.85 -4.47
CA ARG A 88 -9.91 1.42 -4.63
C ARG A 88 -8.79 0.49 -4.16
N ALA A 89 -9.10 -0.79 -3.95
CA ALA A 89 -8.09 -1.79 -3.66
C ALA A 89 -6.98 -1.70 -4.71
N LYS A 90 -5.78 -1.25 -4.32
CA LYS A 90 -4.60 -1.44 -5.16
C LYS A 90 -4.46 -2.95 -5.31
N GLU A 91 -4.83 -3.47 -6.48
CA GLU A 91 -4.72 -4.90 -6.78
C GLU A 91 -3.29 -5.38 -6.56
N GLN A 92 -2.32 -4.47 -6.68
CA GLN A 92 -0.92 -4.73 -6.38
C GLN A 92 -0.38 -3.82 -5.27
N VAL A 93 0.25 -4.43 -4.26
CA VAL A 93 1.03 -3.76 -3.22
C VAL A 93 2.49 -4.21 -3.30
N VAL A 94 3.41 -3.27 -3.42
CA VAL A 94 4.86 -3.49 -3.50
C VAL A 94 5.54 -2.81 -2.32
N SER A 95 6.40 -3.54 -1.63
CA SER A 95 7.10 -3.05 -0.46
C SER A 95 8.13 -1.95 -0.75
N PRO A 96 8.35 -1.01 0.20
CA PRO A 96 9.46 -0.05 0.16
C PRO A 96 10.84 -0.70 0.23
N ALA A 97 10.96 -1.83 0.92
CA ALA A 97 12.20 -2.58 1.11
C ALA A 97 11.93 -4.10 1.06
N GLY A 98 12.71 -4.93 1.75
CA GLY A 98 12.53 -6.38 1.74
C GLY A 98 11.41 -6.91 2.67
N TYR A 99 10.42 -6.09 3.05
CA TYR A 99 9.44 -6.49 4.06
C TYR A 99 8.02 -5.99 3.78
N LEU A 100 7.02 -6.86 4.00
CA LEU A 100 5.61 -6.51 4.19
C LEU A 100 5.01 -7.25 5.37
N LEU A 101 4.13 -6.56 6.09
CA LEU A 101 3.21 -7.16 7.04
C LEU A 101 1.78 -6.95 6.56
N LEU A 102 1.06 -8.05 6.34
CA LEU A 102 -0.39 -8.03 6.17
C LEU A 102 -1.02 -8.44 7.50
N ARG A 103 -1.85 -7.56 8.08
CA ARG A 103 -2.67 -7.87 9.26
C ARG A 103 -4.12 -7.93 8.85
N PHE A 104 -4.82 -8.96 9.29
CA PHE A 104 -6.25 -9.11 9.12
C PHE A 104 -6.89 -9.31 10.48
N GLU A 105 -7.90 -8.51 10.77
CA GLU A 105 -8.63 -8.51 12.03
C GLU A 105 -10.11 -8.61 11.70
N ALA A 106 -10.76 -9.69 12.14
CA ALA A 106 -12.17 -9.95 11.92
C ALA A 106 -12.92 -9.77 13.25
N ASN A 107 -13.25 -8.53 13.63
CA ASN A 107 -13.94 -8.27 14.90
C ASN A 107 -15.46 -8.35 14.79
N SER A 108 -16.01 -8.71 13.63
CA SER A 108 -17.45 -8.90 13.45
C SER A 108 -17.90 -10.18 14.14
N ASP A 109 -18.89 -10.07 15.02
CA ASP A 109 -19.35 -11.21 15.82
C ASP A 109 -20.16 -12.23 14.99
N ASP A 110 -20.90 -11.80 13.95
CA ASP A 110 -21.80 -12.67 13.15
C ASP A 110 -21.83 -12.38 11.63
N VAL A 111 -21.08 -11.38 11.14
CA VAL A 111 -21.11 -10.97 9.72
C VAL A 111 -19.72 -11.09 9.13
N THR A 112 -19.43 -12.23 8.53
CA THR A 112 -18.14 -12.55 7.90
C THR A 112 -18.28 -12.58 6.38
N GLY A 113 -17.27 -12.12 5.65
CA GLY A 113 -17.17 -12.29 4.20
C GLY A 113 -16.40 -13.55 3.79
N GLN A 114 -16.27 -13.79 2.48
CA GLN A 114 -15.44 -14.89 1.94
C GLN A 114 -13.94 -14.69 2.21
N GLY A 115 -13.54 -13.50 2.64
CA GLY A 115 -12.17 -13.14 2.98
C GLY A 115 -11.36 -12.75 1.76
N PHE A 116 -10.07 -13.11 1.75
CA PHE A 116 -9.15 -12.68 0.71
C PHE A 116 -8.31 -13.82 0.14
N ALA A 117 -7.92 -13.65 -1.12
CA ALA A 117 -6.99 -14.52 -1.81
C ALA A 117 -6.06 -13.70 -2.71
N GLY A 118 -4.79 -14.07 -2.72
CA GLY A 118 -3.77 -13.36 -3.48
C GLY A 118 -2.57 -14.21 -3.85
N ARG A 119 -1.68 -13.62 -4.63
CA ARG A 119 -0.34 -14.14 -4.93
C ARG A 119 0.71 -13.21 -4.34
N PHE A 120 1.78 -13.77 -3.82
CA PHE A 120 2.96 -12.99 -3.46
C PHE A 120 4.16 -13.40 -4.32
N GLY A 121 5.11 -12.49 -4.49
CA GLY A 121 6.37 -12.75 -5.16
C GLY A 121 7.48 -11.86 -4.62
N PHE A 122 8.71 -12.36 -4.68
CA PHE A 122 9.91 -11.56 -4.44
C PHE A 122 10.47 -11.10 -5.78
N VAL A 123 10.57 -9.78 -5.95
CA VAL A 123 10.94 -9.15 -7.22
C VAL A 123 12.14 -8.25 -6.98
N ALA A 124 13.13 -8.31 -7.86
CA ALA A 124 14.31 -7.45 -7.76
C ALA A 124 13.90 -5.97 -7.62
N MET A 125 14.49 -5.25 -6.67
CA MET A 125 13.97 -3.92 -6.26
C MET A 125 13.96 -2.88 -7.40
N HIS A 126 14.74 -3.11 -8.46
CA HIS A 126 14.84 -2.22 -9.61
C HIS A 126 13.73 -2.41 -10.65
N ARG A 127 13.00 -3.52 -10.61
CA ARG A 127 11.97 -3.84 -11.62
C ARG A 127 10.60 -3.26 -11.28
N LEU A 128 10.35 -2.92 -10.02
CA LEU A 128 9.07 -2.42 -9.56
C LEU A 128 9.27 -1.23 -8.63
N GLN A 129 8.43 -0.22 -8.82
CA GLN A 129 8.32 0.89 -7.90
C GLN A 129 7.61 0.43 -6.61
N PRO A 130 8.05 0.88 -5.41
CA PRO A 130 7.26 0.67 -4.21
C PRO A 130 5.88 1.32 -4.30
N THR A 131 4.89 0.66 -3.71
CA THR A 131 3.59 1.26 -3.49
C THR A 131 3.73 2.45 -2.57
N ALA A 132 3.23 3.59 -3.00
CA ALA A 132 3.20 4.75 -2.13
C ALA A 132 2.25 4.55 -0.95
N PRO A 133 2.65 5.03 0.24
CA PRO A 133 1.80 4.94 1.41
C PRO A 133 0.51 5.71 1.22
N ILE A 134 -0.53 5.21 1.87
CA ILE A 134 -1.75 5.94 2.10
C ILE A 134 -1.47 6.82 3.32
N GLY A 135 -1.53 8.14 3.15
CA GLY A 135 -1.47 9.05 4.30
C GLY A 135 -2.59 8.73 5.28
N TYR A 136 -2.30 8.83 6.58
CA TYR A 136 -3.35 8.96 7.59
C TYR A 136 -4.11 10.27 7.30
N GLY A 137 -5.14 10.19 6.44
CA GLY A 137 -5.73 11.39 5.86
C GLY A 137 -6.76 11.18 4.74
N LEU A 138 -7.27 9.96 4.49
CA LEU A 138 -8.56 9.80 3.79
C LEU A 138 -9.73 10.11 4.73
N GLY A 139 -9.62 11.28 5.35
CA GLY A 139 -10.56 11.98 6.23
C GLY A 139 -10.23 13.48 6.20
N ALA A 140 -9.78 14.01 5.05
CA ALA A 140 -9.74 15.45 4.86
C ALA A 140 -11.16 16.01 5.09
N PRO A 141 -11.38 16.90 6.07
CA PRO A 141 -12.68 17.51 6.26
C PRO A 141 -13.04 18.30 5.00
N ARG A 142 -14.10 17.89 4.29
CA ARG A 142 -14.74 18.75 3.28
C ARG A 142 -15.59 19.79 3.99
N SER A 143 -14.95 20.85 4.48
CA SER A 143 -15.58 22.16 4.70
C SER A 143 -14.56 23.18 5.23
N GLY A 144 -13.66 23.65 4.36
CA GLY A 144 -12.78 24.76 4.66
C GLY A 144 -11.89 25.10 3.46
N PRO A 145 -11.43 26.36 3.31
CA PRO A 145 -10.41 26.70 2.32
C PRO A 145 -9.18 25.87 2.63
N GLY A 146 -8.70 25.08 1.65
CA GLY A 146 -7.56 24.18 1.82
C GLY A 146 -6.35 24.93 2.36
N THR A 147 -6.00 24.65 3.61
CA THR A 147 -4.74 25.11 4.21
C THR A 147 -3.71 23.99 4.07
N ASP A 148 -2.42 24.31 4.18
CA ASP A 148 -1.26 23.40 4.09
C ASP A 148 -1.34 22.15 5.00
N LYS A 149 -2.34 22.09 5.89
CA LYS A 149 -2.65 20.94 6.77
C LYS A 149 -3.24 19.72 6.05
N ASP A 150 -3.81 19.87 4.85
CA ASP A 150 -4.37 18.77 4.06
C ASP A 150 -3.35 18.15 3.08
N LEU A 151 -2.10 18.62 3.09
CA LEU A 151 -1.06 18.15 2.18
C LEU A 151 -0.50 16.79 2.62
N PHE A 152 -0.68 15.76 1.81
CA PHE A 152 -0.02 14.47 2.03
C PHE A 152 1.49 14.60 1.74
N ASN A 153 2.30 14.57 2.81
CA ASN A 153 3.76 14.62 2.71
C ASN A 153 4.37 13.23 2.91
N TYR A 154 5.20 12.76 1.96
CA TYR A 154 5.95 11.53 2.12
C TYR A 154 7.31 11.56 1.41
N THR A 155 8.35 11.02 2.06
CA THR A 155 9.68 10.89 1.48
C THR A 155 10.00 9.42 1.17
N MET A 156 10.27 9.13 -0.10
CA MET A 156 10.81 7.86 -0.56
C MET A 156 12.35 7.90 -0.52
N HIS A 157 12.96 6.98 0.22
CA HIS A 157 14.42 6.91 0.35
C HIS A 157 15.02 5.82 -0.54
N PHE A 158 16.05 6.19 -1.30
CA PHE A 158 16.83 5.31 -2.18
C PHE A 158 18.29 5.37 -1.75
N ASP A 159 18.76 4.29 -1.13
CA ASP A 159 20.13 4.17 -0.62
C ASP A 159 20.93 3.21 -1.50
N SER A 160 22.00 3.71 -2.10
CA SER A 160 22.96 2.97 -2.94
C SER A 160 23.50 1.69 -2.30
N ARG A 161 23.62 1.64 -0.96
CA ARG A 161 24.06 0.45 -0.21
C ARG A 161 23.07 -0.70 -0.32
N ARG A 162 21.79 -0.39 -0.55
CA ARG A 162 20.69 -1.35 -0.68
C ARG A 162 20.30 -1.55 -2.14
N GLN A 163 20.30 -0.48 -2.92
CA GLN A 163 19.83 -0.46 -4.30
C GLN A 163 20.53 0.64 -5.11
N ARG A 164 21.30 0.25 -6.12
CA ARG A 164 22.04 1.19 -7.00
C ARG A 164 21.26 1.64 -8.24
N GLN A 165 20.14 0.98 -8.56
CA GLN A 165 19.32 1.28 -9.73
C GLN A 165 17.84 1.01 -9.43
N GLY A 166 16.92 1.72 -10.07
CA GLY A 166 15.49 1.46 -9.94
C GLY A 166 14.62 2.43 -10.72
N VAL A 167 13.31 2.23 -10.60
CA VAL A 167 12.28 3.04 -11.25
C VAL A 167 11.53 3.87 -10.22
N ILE A 168 11.18 5.08 -10.62
CA ILE A 168 10.27 5.97 -9.89
C ILE A 168 9.15 6.39 -10.83
N ALA A 169 7.95 6.55 -10.30
CA ALA A 169 6.79 7.07 -11.03
C ALA A 169 5.91 7.89 -10.08
N SER A 170 5.02 8.71 -10.64
CA SER A 170 4.03 9.42 -9.84
C SER A 170 3.08 8.45 -9.14
N LEU A 171 2.43 8.91 -8.06
CA LEU A 171 1.46 8.08 -7.36
C LEU A 171 0.33 7.67 -8.30
N HIS A 172 -0.05 6.39 -8.28
CA HIS A 172 -1.08 5.80 -9.14
C HIS A 172 -0.74 5.71 -10.64
N PHE A 173 0.48 6.07 -11.07
CA PHE A 173 0.92 5.87 -12.44
C PHE A 173 0.57 4.46 -12.94
N PRO A 174 -0.02 4.30 -14.14
CA PRO A 174 -0.17 5.31 -15.19
C PRO A 174 -1.37 6.25 -15.04
N ASN A 175 -2.20 6.08 -14.00
CA ASN A 175 -3.31 6.98 -13.74
C ASN A 175 -2.84 8.34 -13.19
N ALA A 176 -3.75 9.32 -13.16
CA ALA A 176 -3.48 10.65 -12.65
C ALA A 176 -2.99 10.62 -11.19
N TYR A 177 -1.97 11.44 -10.92
CA TYR A 177 -1.46 11.63 -9.57
C TYR A 177 -2.49 12.33 -8.68
N PRO A 178 -2.52 12.03 -7.37
CA PRO A 178 -3.48 12.62 -6.44
C PRO A 178 -3.22 14.12 -6.29
N LYS A 179 -4.30 14.87 -6.09
CA LYS A 179 -4.23 16.29 -5.71
C LYS A 179 -3.73 16.40 -4.26
N LEU A 180 -3.13 17.55 -3.93
CA LEU A 180 -2.69 17.89 -2.57
C LEU A 180 -1.70 16.87 -1.97
N CYS A 181 -0.67 16.49 -2.74
CA CYS A 181 0.45 15.70 -2.22
C CYS A 181 1.80 16.34 -2.52
N ARG A 182 2.77 16.15 -1.63
CA ARG A 182 4.18 16.43 -1.83
C ARG A 182 4.97 15.16 -1.54
N ILE A 183 5.49 14.57 -2.62
CA ILE A 183 6.29 13.35 -2.58
C ILE A 183 7.74 13.72 -2.87
N THR A 184 8.62 13.44 -1.90
CA THR A 184 10.05 13.70 -2.00
C THR A 184 10.77 12.40 -2.33
N TYR A 185 11.53 12.36 -3.42
CA TYR A 185 12.41 11.24 -3.74
C TYR A 185 13.84 11.60 -3.31
N GLN A 186 14.33 10.95 -2.25
CA GLN A 186 15.65 11.21 -1.69
C GLN A 186 16.63 10.10 -2.05
N PHE A 187 17.69 10.45 -2.78
CA PHE A 187 18.75 9.53 -3.20
C PHE A 187 19.99 9.72 -2.33
N THR A 188 20.61 8.62 -1.91
CA THR A 188 21.82 8.62 -1.07
C THR A 188 22.89 7.70 -1.68
N GLY A 189 23.92 8.31 -2.26
CA GLY A 189 25.09 7.64 -2.83
C GLY A 189 26.24 7.46 -1.83
N GLN A 190 27.14 6.54 -2.09
CA GLN A 190 28.45 6.44 -1.44
C GLN A 190 29.45 7.45 -2.02
N PRO A 191 30.57 7.75 -1.34
CA PRO A 191 31.61 8.62 -1.88
C PRO A 191 32.08 8.17 -3.28
N GLY A 192 32.09 9.09 -4.23
CA GLY A 192 32.43 8.82 -5.63
C GLY A 192 31.27 8.35 -6.52
N GLU A 193 30.08 8.11 -5.96
CA GLU A 193 28.89 7.79 -6.76
C GLU A 193 28.15 9.06 -7.22
N THR A 194 27.58 9.00 -8.42
CA THR A 194 26.72 10.06 -8.98
C THR A 194 25.34 9.48 -9.25
N VAL A 195 24.29 10.20 -8.82
CA VAL A 195 22.91 9.83 -9.12
C VAL A 195 22.57 10.30 -10.53
N ARG A 196 22.12 9.38 -11.38
CA ARG A 196 21.59 9.68 -12.71
C ARG A 196 20.09 9.43 -12.72
N VAL A 197 19.31 10.45 -13.08
CA VAL A 197 17.86 10.36 -13.23
C VAL A 197 17.50 10.61 -14.70
N SER A 198 16.66 9.75 -15.26
CA SER A 198 16.11 9.89 -16.60
C SER A 198 14.60 9.65 -16.55
N PHE A 199 13.85 10.40 -17.35
CA PHE A 199 12.39 10.28 -17.42
C PHE A 199 11.99 9.51 -18.67
N GLU A 200 11.18 8.47 -18.49
CA GLU A 200 10.54 7.74 -19.59
C GLU A 200 9.22 8.39 -20.01
N SER A 201 8.52 9.01 -19.06
CA SER A 201 7.28 9.74 -19.26
C SER A 201 7.20 10.89 -18.25
N PHE A 202 6.76 12.07 -18.70
CA PHE A 202 6.61 13.23 -17.83
C PHE A 202 5.44 14.09 -18.31
N GLN A 203 4.39 14.17 -17.50
CA GLN A 203 3.23 15.02 -17.75
C GLN A 203 2.75 15.62 -16.43
N LEU A 204 2.66 16.93 -16.39
CA LEU A 204 2.09 17.69 -15.28
C LEU A 204 0.92 18.51 -15.81
N ASP A 205 -0.03 18.84 -14.93
CA ASP A 205 -1.15 19.73 -15.25
C ASP A 205 -0.58 21.08 -15.71
N GLU A 206 -1.04 21.59 -16.86
CA GLU A 206 -0.69 22.95 -17.29
C GLU A 206 -1.41 23.91 -16.33
N GLY A 207 -0.66 24.76 -15.64
CA GLY A 207 -1.24 25.81 -14.81
C GLY A 207 -2.19 26.70 -15.62
N PRO A 208 -3.07 27.49 -14.98
CA PRO A 208 -3.94 28.39 -15.73
C PRO A 208 -3.08 29.28 -16.63
N THR A 209 -3.30 29.19 -17.94
CA THR A 209 -2.75 30.15 -18.91
C THR A 209 -3.36 31.51 -18.57
N GLY A 210 -2.60 32.32 -17.85
CA GLY A 210 -2.91 33.71 -17.54
C GLY A 210 -1.98 34.63 -18.30
#